data_AF-A0A9E1NUH9-F1
#
_entry.id   AF-A0A9E1NUH9-F1
#
_cell.length_a   1.000
_cell.length_b   1.000
_cell.length_c   1.000
_cell.angle_alpha   90.00
_cell.angle_beta   90.00
_cell.angle_gamma   90.00
#
_symmetry.space_group_name_H-M   'P 1'
#
loop_
_entity.id
_entity.type
_entity.pdbx_description
1 polymer ?
#
loop_
_entity_poly.entity_id
_entity_poly.type
_entity_poly.pdbx_seq_one_letter_code
_entity_poly.pdbx_strand_id
1 'polypeptide(L)'
;MPEKVSPISINEEMRTSYLDYAMSVIIGRALPDIRDGLKPVHRRILYAMQVVSNAHNKPYKKSARIVGDVIGKYHPHGDTAVYDTIVRMAQDFSQRYPVVDGQGNFGSIDGDSAAAMRYTEIRMSAITQELLRDLEKNTVRFTPNYDESLTEPTVLPASFPHLLANGSSGIAVGMATNIPPHNLREIIDAAVHLIANPECETQDLIKFIPGPDFPTSGIINGTSGIKSAYLTGRGIVKVRGRVNIETMEKGDRERIVIQELPYQVNKARLVEKIADLVREKRLEGISDLRDESDRDGIRVVLELKKGTIPQVVINTLYKNTQLQDTFGIIMLALVNQQPKVLNLKEMLHHFVLFRKEVVTRRTEFDLKKAQEKEHIY
;
A
#
# COMPACT_ATOMS: atom_id res chain seq x y z
N MET A 1 -49.79 6.08 -27.00
CA MET A 1 -49.96 5.74 -25.57
C MET A 1 -49.51 6.96 -24.78
N PRO A 2 -50.30 7.49 -23.82
CA PRO A 2 -49.85 8.61 -23.02
C PRO A 2 -48.61 8.20 -22.22
N GLU A 3 -47.59 9.07 -22.18
CA GLU A 3 -46.39 8.88 -21.35
C GLU A 3 -46.82 8.64 -19.90
N LYS A 4 -46.51 7.45 -19.40
CA LYS A 4 -46.89 7.03 -18.05
C LYS A 4 -45.80 7.54 -17.10
N VAL A 5 -45.94 8.79 -16.66
CA VAL A 5 -45.05 9.36 -15.63
C VAL A 5 -45.45 8.77 -14.28
N SER A 6 -44.60 7.91 -13.72
CA SER A 6 -44.79 7.41 -12.35
C SER A 6 -44.10 8.35 -11.38
N PRO A 7 -44.83 8.96 -10.42
CA PRO A 7 -44.20 9.78 -9.40
C PRO A 7 -43.30 8.91 -8.51
N ILE A 8 -42.07 9.35 -8.29
CA ILE A 8 -41.10 8.70 -7.41
C ILE A 8 -41.03 9.48 -6.11
N SER A 9 -41.08 8.77 -4.97
CA SER A 9 -40.88 9.38 -3.65
C SER A 9 -39.44 9.85 -3.51
N ILE A 10 -39.23 11.12 -3.19
CA ILE A 10 -37.89 11.68 -2.98
C ILE A 10 -37.12 10.94 -1.89
N ASN A 11 -37.79 10.46 -0.83
CA ASN A 11 -37.15 9.73 0.25
C ASN A 11 -36.68 8.34 -0.20
N GLU A 12 -37.47 7.66 -1.04
CA GLU A 12 -37.11 6.35 -1.58
C GLU A 12 -35.98 6.47 -2.59
N GLU A 13 -36.04 7.47 -3.48
CA GLU A 13 -35.00 7.76 -4.46
C GLU A 13 -33.68 8.11 -3.78
N MET A 14 -33.70 9.03 -2.82
CA MET A 14 -32.51 9.42 -2.05
C MET A 14 -31.88 8.22 -1.33
N ARG A 15 -32.70 7.36 -0.71
CA ARG A 15 -32.20 6.17 -0.01
C ARG A 15 -31.58 5.17 -0.99
N THR A 16 -32.23 4.92 -2.11
CA THR A 16 -31.77 3.93 -3.11
C THR A 16 -30.49 4.41 -3.79
N SER A 17 -30.50 5.63 -4.35
CA SER A 17 -29.33 6.24 -4.98
C SER A 17 -28.14 6.36 -4.02
N TYR A 18 -28.36 6.70 -2.75
CA TYR A 18 -27.29 6.76 -1.75
C TYR A 18 -26.71 5.37 -1.44
N LEU A 19 -27.56 4.35 -1.27
CA LEU A 19 -27.13 2.98 -0.98
C LEU A 19 -26.35 2.37 -2.15
N ASP A 20 -26.81 2.58 -3.39
CA ASP A 20 -26.14 2.07 -4.59
C ASP A 20 -24.75 2.70 -4.74
N TYR A 21 -24.66 4.03 -4.57
CA TYR A 21 -23.37 4.72 -4.57
C TYR A 21 -22.46 4.24 -3.43
N ALA A 22 -22.98 4.11 -2.21
CA ALA A 22 -22.20 3.66 -1.06
C ALA A 22 -21.64 2.25 -1.27
N MET A 23 -22.47 1.31 -1.73
CA MET A 23 -22.06 -0.07 -2.00
C MET A 23 -21.03 -0.14 -3.13
N SER A 24 -21.22 0.64 -4.20
CA SER A 24 -20.26 0.75 -5.31
C SER A 24 -18.90 1.27 -4.82
N VAL A 25 -18.87 2.28 -3.95
CA VAL A 25 -17.62 2.81 -3.40
C VAL A 25 -16.94 1.82 -2.45
N ILE A 26 -17.70 1.16 -1.57
CA ILE A 26 -17.17 0.21 -0.59
C ILE A 26 -16.54 -1.00 -1.30
N ILE A 27 -17.27 -1.63 -2.21
CA ILE A 27 -16.86 -2.89 -2.85
C ILE A 27 -16.00 -2.64 -4.09
N GLY A 28 -16.40 -1.68 -4.92
CA GLY A 28 -15.82 -1.46 -6.25
C GLY A 28 -14.64 -0.48 -6.29
N ARG A 29 -14.26 0.16 -5.17
CA ARG A 29 -13.24 1.22 -5.19
C ARG A 29 -12.32 1.27 -3.99
N ALA A 30 -12.86 1.45 -2.79
CA ALA A 30 -12.09 1.99 -1.67
C ALA A 30 -11.32 0.93 -0.88
N LEU A 31 -11.87 -0.29 -0.75
CA LEU A 31 -11.33 -1.35 0.10
C LEU A 31 -10.62 -2.43 -0.73
N PRO A 32 -9.53 -3.01 -0.20
CA PRO A 32 -8.87 -4.16 -0.83
C PRO A 32 -9.66 -5.46 -0.57
N ASP A 33 -9.52 -6.44 -1.47
CA ASP A 33 -9.95 -7.82 -1.21
C ASP A 33 -8.94 -8.52 -0.29
N ILE A 34 -9.43 -9.30 0.68
CA ILE A 34 -8.56 -10.01 1.65
C ILE A 34 -7.61 -11.02 0.99
N ARG A 35 -7.96 -11.54 -0.20
CA ARG A 35 -7.26 -12.65 -0.85
C ARG A 35 -5.97 -12.20 -1.54
N ASP A 36 -6.03 -11.10 -2.29
CA ASP A 36 -4.88 -10.55 -3.03
C ASP A 36 -4.40 -9.19 -2.51
N GLY A 37 -5.15 -8.55 -1.62
CA GLY A 37 -4.83 -7.24 -1.07
C GLY A 37 -4.97 -6.09 -2.05
N LEU A 38 -5.60 -6.31 -3.21
CA LEU A 38 -5.70 -5.32 -4.27
C LEU A 38 -7.09 -4.69 -4.33
N LYS A 39 -7.11 -3.39 -4.61
CA LYS A 39 -8.34 -2.71 -5.07
C LYS A 39 -8.52 -2.93 -6.57
N PRO A 40 -9.74 -2.76 -7.12
CA PRO A 40 -10.00 -3.04 -8.54
C PRO A 40 -9.07 -2.34 -9.52
N VAL A 41 -8.71 -1.07 -9.29
CA VAL A 41 -7.78 -0.32 -10.16
C VAL A 41 -6.39 -0.98 -10.24
N HIS A 42 -5.80 -1.38 -9.09
CA HIS A 42 -4.50 -2.05 -9.05
C HIS A 42 -4.54 -3.39 -9.79
N ARG A 43 -5.59 -4.18 -9.56
CA ARG A 43 -5.79 -5.48 -10.20
C ARG A 43 -5.87 -5.36 -11.72
N ARG A 44 -6.65 -4.40 -12.21
CA ARG A 44 -6.81 -4.11 -13.64
C ARG A 44 -5.52 -3.63 -14.29
N ILE A 45 -4.74 -2.79 -13.59
CA ILE A 45 -3.41 -2.37 -14.06
C ILE A 45 -2.49 -3.59 -14.25
N LEU A 46 -2.34 -4.42 -13.22
CA LEU A 46 -1.46 -5.60 -13.28
C LEU A 46 -1.94 -6.61 -14.34
N TYR A 47 -3.25 -6.82 -14.45
CA TYR A 47 -3.82 -7.71 -15.46
C TYR A 47 -3.61 -7.17 -16.89
N ALA A 48 -3.84 -5.88 -17.13
CA ALA A 48 -3.55 -5.27 -18.43
C ALA A 48 -2.06 -5.38 -18.80
N MET A 49 -1.16 -5.16 -17.84
CA MET A 49 0.28 -5.35 -18.02
C MET A 49 0.63 -6.81 -18.37
N GLN A 50 -0.03 -7.78 -17.74
CA GLN A 50 0.12 -9.21 -18.07
C GLN A 50 -0.35 -9.52 -19.50
N VAL A 51 -1.53 -9.04 -19.90
CA VAL A 51 -2.11 -9.26 -21.25
C VAL A 51 -1.18 -8.75 -22.35
N VAL A 52 -0.54 -7.60 -22.14
CA VAL A 52 0.43 -7.05 -23.09
C VAL A 52 1.86 -7.55 -22.88
N SER A 53 2.05 -8.60 -22.06
CA SER A 53 3.35 -9.22 -21.77
C SER A 53 4.42 -8.24 -21.28
N ASN A 54 4.04 -7.29 -20.41
CA ASN A 54 4.94 -6.28 -19.83
C ASN A 54 5.66 -6.80 -18.57
N ALA A 55 6.30 -7.97 -18.69
CA ALA A 55 6.98 -8.64 -17.58
C ALA A 55 8.32 -7.98 -17.21
N HIS A 56 8.84 -8.30 -16.02
CA HIS A 56 10.09 -7.73 -15.50
C HIS A 56 11.31 -7.97 -16.39
N ASN A 57 11.31 -9.04 -17.17
CA ASN A 57 12.41 -9.40 -18.07
C ASN A 57 12.22 -8.88 -19.51
N LYS A 58 11.27 -7.97 -19.71
CA LYS A 58 11.02 -7.30 -20.99
C LYS A 58 11.44 -5.82 -20.92
N PRO A 59 11.65 -5.15 -22.07
CA PRO A 59 11.89 -3.71 -22.12
C PRO A 59 10.70 -2.94 -21.53
N TYR A 60 10.98 -1.76 -20.97
CA TYR A 60 9.95 -0.86 -20.48
C TYR A 60 9.01 -0.42 -21.62
N LYS A 61 7.76 -0.11 -21.26
CA LYS A 61 6.75 0.43 -22.18
C LYS A 61 6.27 1.79 -21.68
N LYS A 62 5.98 2.72 -22.61
CA LYS A 62 5.41 4.04 -22.28
C LYS A 62 4.19 3.89 -21.37
N SER A 63 4.17 4.63 -20.26
CA SER A 63 3.07 4.59 -19.29
C SER A 63 1.73 4.93 -19.94
N ALA A 64 1.71 5.91 -20.85
CA ALA A 64 0.51 6.29 -21.61
C ALA A 64 -0.15 5.12 -22.36
N ARG A 65 0.65 4.17 -22.88
CA ARG A 65 0.13 2.98 -23.56
C ARG A 65 -0.60 2.07 -22.58
N ILE A 66 0.00 1.80 -21.42
CA ILE A 66 -0.59 0.94 -20.40
C ILE A 66 -1.85 1.58 -19.82
N VAL A 67 -1.82 2.89 -19.54
CA VAL A 67 -2.99 3.65 -19.09
C VAL A 67 -4.13 3.55 -20.10
N GLY A 68 -3.85 3.75 -21.40
CA GLY A 68 -4.84 3.60 -22.46
C GLY A 68 -5.44 2.20 -22.54
N ASP A 69 -4.62 1.16 -22.44
CA ASP A 69 -5.08 -0.24 -22.42
C ASP A 69 -5.98 -0.53 -21.20
N VAL A 70 -5.66 0.00 -20.02
CA VAL A 70 -6.46 -0.18 -18.80
C VAL A 70 -7.83 0.48 -18.94
N ILE A 71 -7.88 1.72 -19.41
CA ILE A 71 -9.15 2.47 -19.52
C ILE A 71 -10.04 1.87 -20.61
N GLY A 72 -9.46 1.58 -21.78
CA GLY A 72 -10.20 1.10 -22.93
C GLY A 72 -10.76 -0.32 -22.76
N LYS A 73 -10.24 -1.12 -21.82
CA LYS A 73 -10.63 -2.53 -21.68
C LYS A 73 -11.27 -2.87 -20.33
N TYR A 74 -10.82 -2.24 -19.24
CA TYR A 74 -11.12 -2.74 -17.89
C TYR A 74 -11.61 -1.66 -16.91
N HIS A 75 -11.13 -0.42 -17.00
CA HIS A 75 -11.38 0.61 -16.00
C HIS A 75 -12.03 1.87 -16.61
N PRO A 76 -13.37 1.97 -16.66
CA PRO A 76 -14.09 3.06 -17.32
C PRO A 76 -14.11 4.35 -16.48
N HIS A 77 -12.94 4.78 -16.01
CA HIS A 77 -12.71 5.98 -15.21
C HIS A 77 -11.49 6.76 -15.75
N GLY A 78 -11.27 7.95 -15.22
CA GLY A 78 -10.25 8.87 -15.72
C GLY A 78 -8.83 8.31 -15.73
N ASP A 79 -8.06 8.72 -16.73
CA ASP A 79 -6.65 8.36 -16.94
C ASP A 79 -5.74 8.80 -15.80
N THR A 80 -5.98 9.98 -15.24
CA THR A 80 -5.23 10.49 -14.09
C THR A 80 -5.26 9.52 -12.90
N ALA A 81 -6.43 8.96 -12.58
CA ALA A 81 -6.55 8.04 -11.44
C ALA A 81 -5.77 6.73 -11.67
N VAL A 82 -5.76 6.23 -12.90
CA VAL A 82 -4.97 5.05 -13.29
C VAL A 82 -3.48 5.36 -13.23
N TYR A 83 -3.05 6.49 -13.79
CA TYR A 83 -1.65 6.88 -13.81
C TYR A 83 -1.10 7.16 -12.41
N ASP A 84 -1.83 7.89 -11.56
CA ASP A 84 -1.43 8.14 -10.17
C ASP A 84 -1.31 6.85 -9.36
N THR A 85 -2.18 5.87 -9.65
CA THR A 85 -2.09 4.53 -9.04
C THR A 85 -0.82 3.81 -9.50
N ILE A 86 -0.51 3.82 -10.80
CA ILE A 86 0.75 3.27 -11.35
C ILE A 86 1.96 3.92 -10.69
N VAL A 87 1.95 5.25 -10.57
CA VAL A 87 3.04 6.02 -9.97
C VAL A 87 3.28 5.56 -8.53
N ARG A 88 2.22 5.46 -7.72
CA ARG A 88 2.33 4.97 -6.34
C ARG A 88 2.82 3.53 -6.24
N MET A 89 2.40 2.66 -7.16
CA MET A 89 2.84 1.25 -7.23
C MET A 89 4.33 1.10 -7.58
N ALA A 90 4.95 2.14 -8.14
CA ALA A 90 6.36 2.18 -8.52
C ALA A 90 7.27 2.91 -7.51
N GLN A 91 6.70 3.68 -6.58
CA GLN A 91 7.46 4.43 -5.57
C GLN A 91 7.87 3.52 -4.40
N ASP A 92 9.18 3.39 -4.17
CA ASP A 92 9.77 2.63 -3.07
C ASP A 92 9.51 3.23 -1.69
N PHE A 93 9.40 4.55 -1.57
CA PHE A 93 8.98 5.23 -0.34
C PHE A 93 7.47 5.09 -0.06
N SER A 94 6.69 4.64 -1.03
CA SER A 94 5.24 4.41 -0.90
C SER A 94 4.90 2.95 -0.61
N GLN A 95 5.52 2.03 -1.34
CA GLN A 95 5.30 0.58 -1.26
C GLN A 95 6.53 -0.12 -0.67
N ARG A 96 6.31 -1.02 0.30
CA ARG A 96 7.39 -1.81 0.89
C ARG A 96 8.04 -2.77 -0.12
N TYR A 97 7.24 -3.28 -1.05
CA TYR A 97 7.60 -4.13 -2.17
C TYR A 97 6.92 -3.61 -3.45
N PRO A 98 7.55 -2.68 -4.18
CA PRO A 98 6.98 -2.12 -5.42
C PRO A 98 6.64 -3.21 -6.44
N VAL A 99 5.40 -3.16 -6.96
CA VAL A 99 4.88 -4.13 -7.94
C VAL A 99 4.94 -3.59 -9.38
N VAL A 100 5.36 -2.35 -9.55
CA VAL A 100 5.70 -1.75 -10.84
C VAL A 100 7.14 -1.26 -10.78
N ASP A 101 7.89 -1.51 -11.83
CA ASP A 101 9.24 -1.00 -12.05
C ASP A 101 9.14 0.14 -13.07
N GLY A 102 9.52 1.34 -12.64
CA GLY A 102 9.37 2.59 -13.41
C GLY A 102 10.71 3.16 -13.85
N GLN A 103 10.76 3.66 -15.09
CA GLN A 103 11.89 4.41 -15.64
C GLN A 103 11.46 5.85 -15.95
N GLY A 104 12.20 6.82 -15.40
CA GLY A 104 11.91 8.25 -15.50
C GLY A 104 11.61 8.87 -14.13
N ASN A 105 11.03 10.07 -14.12
CA ASN A 105 10.66 10.76 -12.88
C ASN A 105 9.28 10.28 -12.39
N PHE A 106 9.27 9.50 -11.32
CA PHE A 106 8.07 8.99 -10.63
C PHE A 106 7.71 9.78 -9.36
N GLY A 107 8.22 11.01 -9.22
CA GLY A 107 8.04 11.84 -8.05
C GLY A 107 9.06 11.55 -6.94
N SER A 108 8.97 12.29 -5.85
CA SER A 108 9.94 12.26 -4.75
C SER A 108 9.23 12.29 -3.39
N ILE A 109 9.98 11.99 -2.33
CA ILE A 109 9.50 12.13 -0.94
C ILE A 109 9.25 13.60 -0.54
N ASP A 110 9.76 14.55 -1.33
CA ASP A 110 9.49 15.98 -1.21
C ASP A 110 8.08 16.36 -1.67
N GLY A 111 7.35 15.43 -2.28
CA GLY A 111 6.00 15.65 -2.80
C GLY A 111 5.99 16.19 -4.22
N ASP A 112 7.13 16.15 -4.91
CA ASP A 112 7.15 16.40 -6.35
C ASP A 112 6.28 15.37 -7.05
N SER A 113 5.42 15.85 -7.94
CA SER A 113 4.59 14.98 -8.77
C SER A 113 5.46 14.25 -9.80
N ALA A 114 5.00 13.07 -10.23
CA ALA A 114 5.63 12.37 -11.34
C ALA A 114 5.57 13.19 -12.63
N ALA A 115 6.53 12.94 -13.52
CA ALA A 115 6.46 13.47 -14.88
C ALA A 115 5.21 12.94 -15.61
N ALA A 116 4.76 13.64 -16.64
CA ALA A 116 3.61 13.19 -17.44
C ALA A 116 3.84 11.80 -18.04
N MET A 117 2.77 10.99 -18.16
CA MET A 117 2.80 9.61 -18.65
C MET A 117 3.38 9.39 -20.06
N ARG A 118 3.59 10.47 -20.82
CA ARG A 118 4.30 10.44 -22.11
C ARG A 118 5.82 10.29 -21.99
N TYR A 119 6.38 10.66 -20.84
CA TYR A 119 7.82 10.61 -20.56
C TYR A 119 8.22 9.34 -19.81
N THR A 120 7.39 8.90 -18.86
CA THR A 120 7.68 7.73 -18.04
C THR A 120 7.43 6.43 -18.80
N GLU A 121 8.18 5.40 -18.42
CA GLU A 121 8.01 4.04 -18.90
C GLU A 121 7.92 3.08 -17.73
N ILE A 122 7.19 1.98 -17.88
CA ILE A 122 6.96 0.99 -16.83
C ILE A 122 7.04 -0.43 -17.36
N ARG A 123 7.36 -1.35 -16.46
CA ARG A 123 7.15 -2.80 -16.56
C ARG A 123 6.77 -3.35 -15.19
N MET A 124 6.37 -4.61 -15.13
CA MET A 124 6.12 -5.26 -13.84
C MET A 124 7.43 -5.51 -13.10
N SER A 125 7.44 -5.32 -11.78
CA SER A 125 8.55 -5.79 -10.93
C SER A 125 8.62 -7.32 -10.93
N ALA A 126 9.77 -7.88 -10.53
CA ALA A 126 9.94 -9.34 -10.45
C ALA A 126 8.92 -9.99 -9.51
N ILE A 127 8.68 -9.39 -8.32
CA ILE A 127 7.72 -9.90 -7.33
C ILE A 127 6.27 -9.94 -7.86
N THR A 128 5.93 -9.11 -8.85
CA THR A 128 4.58 -9.05 -9.43
C THR A 128 4.21 -10.35 -10.15
N GLN A 129 5.19 -11.12 -10.61
CA GLN A 129 4.93 -12.45 -11.17
C GLN A 129 4.31 -13.38 -10.13
N GLU A 130 4.66 -13.23 -8.85
CA GLU A 130 4.06 -14.00 -7.76
C GLU A 130 2.59 -13.65 -7.52
N LEU A 131 2.16 -12.43 -7.86
CA LEU A 131 0.74 -12.07 -7.85
C LEU A 131 -0.05 -12.75 -8.98
N LEU A 132 0.57 -12.89 -10.16
CA LEU A 132 -0.07 -13.35 -11.39
C LEU A 132 0.15 -14.82 -11.72
N ARG A 133 0.95 -15.54 -10.93
CA ARG A 133 1.38 -16.91 -11.20
C ARG A 133 0.19 -17.85 -11.36
N ASP A 134 0.24 -18.67 -12.41
CA ASP A 134 -0.77 -19.69 -12.75
C ASP A 134 -2.16 -19.10 -13.09
N LEU A 135 -2.27 -17.82 -13.47
CA LEU A 135 -3.54 -17.18 -13.82
C LEU A 135 -4.23 -17.85 -15.02
N GLU A 136 -3.45 -18.35 -15.98
CA GLU A 136 -3.92 -19.05 -17.19
C GLU A 136 -4.46 -20.47 -16.93
N LYS A 137 -4.28 -20.98 -15.71
CA LYS A 137 -4.68 -22.34 -15.31
C LYS A 137 -6.04 -22.39 -14.61
N ASN A 138 -6.95 -21.46 -14.91
CA ASN A 138 -8.28 -21.35 -14.30
C ASN A 138 -8.24 -21.33 -12.75
N THR A 139 -7.21 -20.73 -12.16
CA THR A 139 -7.00 -20.70 -10.70
C THR A 139 -7.94 -19.73 -9.99
N VAL A 140 -8.44 -18.72 -10.70
CA VAL A 140 -9.37 -17.70 -10.19
C VAL A 140 -10.56 -17.55 -11.12
N ARG A 141 -11.66 -16.98 -10.59
CA ARG A 141 -12.85 -16.68 -11.39
C ARG A 141 -12.63 -15.42 -12.21
N PHE A 142 -13.10 -15.45 -13.44
CA PHE A 142 -13.19 -14.31 -14.34
C PHE A 142 -14.63 -13.81 -14.39
N THR A 143 -14.80 -12.52 -14.61
CA THR A 143 -16.09 -11.86 -14.83
C THR A 143 -16.02 -11.06 -16.13
N PRO A 144 -17.16 -10.84 -16.83
CA PRO A 144 -17.21 -9.86 -17.91
C PRO A 144 -16.72 -8.49 -17.43
N ASN A 145 -16.06 -7.75 -18.32
CA ASN A 145 -15.71 -6.35 -18.09
C ASN A 145 -16.95 -5.44 -18.17
N TYR A 146 -16.77 -4.12 -18.09
CA TYR A 146 -17.88 -3.17 -17.97
C TYR A 146 -18.83 -3.10 -19.19
N ASP A 147 -18.38 -3.53 -20.37
CA ASP A 147 -19.18 -3.58 -21.60
C ASP A 147 -19.40 -5.02 -22.12
N GLU A 148 -19.05 -6.01 -21.29
CA GLU A 148 -19.19 -7.45 -21.55
C GLU A 148 -18.43 -7.98 -22.79
N SER A 149 -17.56 -7.17 -23.41
CA SER A 149 -16.76 -7.57 -24.59
C SER A 149 -15.52 -8.39 -24.25
N LEU A 150 -15.02 -8.26 -23.01
CA LEU A 150 -13.82 -8.92 -22.51
C LEU A 150 -14.08 -9.54 -21.13
N THR A 151 -13.09 -10.26 -20.62
CA THR A 151 -13.12 -10.78 -19.24
C THR A 151 -11.95 -10.26 -18.43
N GLU A 152 -12.18 -10.10 -17.13
CA GLU A 152 -11.17 -9.72 -16.15
C GLU A 152 -11.21 -10.62 -14.91
N PRO A 153 -10.08 -10.86 -14.23
CA PRO A 153 -10.04 -11.67 -13.03
C PRO A 153 -10.68 -10.93 -11.85
N THR A 154 -11.51 -11.65 -11.09
CA THR A 154 -12.13 -11.11 -9.86
C THR A 154 -11.10 -10.87 -8.75
N VAL A 155 -10.08 -11.72 -8.67
CA VAL A 155 -8.90 -11.64 -7.80
C VAL A 155 -7.68 -12.18 -8.52
N LEU A 156 -6.47 -11.81 -8.09
CA LEU A 156 -5.25 -12.44 -8.59
C LEU A 156 -4.86 -13.68 -7.75
N PRO A 157 -4.16 -14.67 -8.32
CA PRO A 157 -3.75 -15.89 -7.61
C PRO A 157 -2.90 -15.68 -6.36
N ALA A 158 -2.14 -14.57 -6.28
CA ALA A 158 -1.38 -14.11 -5.12
C ALA A 158 -0.66 -15.22 -4.33
N SER A 159 0.54 -15.61 -4.76
CA SER A 159 1.33 -16.66 -4.08
C SER A 159 1.96 -16.20 -2.75
N PHE A 160 1.86 -14.92 -2.39
CA PHE A 160 2.31 -14.35 -1.12
C PHE A 160 1.25 -13.41 -0.51
N PRO A 161 1.25 -13.17 0.81
CA PRO A 161 0.24 -12.36 1.50
C PRO A 161 0.45 -10.85 1.27
N HIS A 162 0.18 -10.41 0.04
CA HIS A 162 0.43 -9.05 -0.44
C HIS A 162 -0.25 -7.96 0.38
N LEU A 163 -1.48 -8.20 0.87
CA LEU A 163 -2.19 -7.22 1.71
C LEU A 163 -1.40 -6.84 2.97
N LEU A 164 -0.79 -7.82 3.64
CA LEU A 164 0.03 -7.56 4.82
C LEU A 164 1.42 -7.05 4.44
N ALA A 165 2.00 -7.55 3.35
CA ALA A 165 3.33 -7.16 2.89
C ALA A 165 3.40 -5.67 2.53
N ASN A 166 2.45 -5.18 1.74
CA ASN A 166 2.43 -3.79 1.24
C ASN A 166 1.45 -2.87 1.99
N GLY A 167 0.52 -3.44 2.75
CA GLY A 167 -0.52 -2.67 3.41
C GLY A 167 -1.58 -2.15 2.42
N SER A 168 -2.49 -1.34 2.94
CA SER A 168 -3.51 -0.64 2.14
C SER A 168 -4.11 0.50 2.94
N SER A 169 -4.37 1.63 2.30
CA SER A 169 -5.13 2.72 2.88
C SER A 169 -6.30 3.10 1.98
N GLY A 170 -7.44 3.42 2.56
CA GLY A 170 -8.63 3.75 1.80
C GLY A 170 -9.76 4.31 2.66
N ILE A 171 -10.47 5.29 2.11
CA ILE A 171 -11.65 5.90 2.73
C ILE A 171 -12.85 5.54 1.86
N ALA A 172 -13.82 4.83 2.45
CA ALA A 172 -15.07 4.46 1.81
C ALA A 172 -16.22 5.28 2.41
N VAL A 173 -17.47 4.94 2.06
CA VAL A 173 -18.63 5.57 2.69
C VAL A 173 -18.85 4.95 4.08
N GLY A 174 -18.67 5.77 5.13
CA GLY A 174 -18.89 5.37 6.53
C GLY A 174 -17.79 4.50 7.16
N MET A 175 -16.70 4.21 6.45
CA MET A 175 -15.60 3.38 6.96
C MET A 175 -14.27 3.73 6.31
N ALA A 176 -13.17 3.29 6.94
CA ALA A 176 -11.83 3.43 6.41
C ALA A 176 -10.99 2.18 6.72
N THR A 177 -9.99 1.93 5.88
CA THR A 177 -8.94 0.94 6.09
C THR A 177 -7.60 1.63 6.11
N ASN A 178 -6.70 1.16 6.99
CA ASN A 178 -5.33 1.64 7.08
C ASN A 178 -4.46 0.52 7.67
N ILE A 179 -4.02 -0.37 6.79
CA ILE A 179 -3.19 -1.55 7.09
C ILE A 179 -1.74 -1.15 6.82
N PRO A 180 -0.84 -1.25 7.80
CA PRO A 180 0.57 -0.95 7.57
C PRO A 180 1.28 -2.10 6.84
N PRO A 181 2.39 -1.83 6.13
CA PRO A 181 3.23 -2.87 5.54
C PRO A 181 3.99 -3.68 6.59
N HIS A 182 4.42 -4.89 6.20
CA HIS A 182 5.14 -5.85 7.06
C HIS A 182 6.26 -6.53 6.28
N ASN A 183 7.20 -7.10 7.01
CA ASN A 183 8.30 -7.84 6.42
C ASN A 183 7.80 -9.16 5.82
N LEU A 184 8.16 -9.42 4.56
CA LEU A 184 7.73 -10.61 3.80
C LEU A 184 8.20 -11.92 4.44
N ARG A 185 9.38 -11.95 5.05
CA ARG A 185 9.89 -13.17 5.69
C ARG A 185 9.05 -13.52 6.92
N GLU A 186 8.83 -12.53 7.78
CA GLU A 186 8.07 -12.67 9.03
C GLU A 186 6.62 -13.11 8.77
N ILE A 187 5.95 -12.50 7.78
CA ILE A 187 4.56 -12.88 7.45
C ILE A 187 4.46 -14.29 6.83
N ILE A 188 5.48 -14.72 6.07
CA ILE A 188 5.53 -16.08 5.52
C ILE A 188 5.80 -17.09 6.63
N ASP A 189 6.74 -16.82 7.54
CA ASP A 189 7.01 -17.69 8.70
C ASP A 189 5.76 -17.85 9.58
N ALA A 190 5.03 -16.77 9.82
CA ALA A 190 3.74 -16.81 10.53
C ALA A 190 2.67 -17.61 9.77
N ALA A 191 2.58 -17.47 8.44
CA ALA A 191 1.64 -18.24 7.62
C ALA A 191 1.97 -19.74 7.64
N VAL A 192 3.25 -20.11 7.56
CA VAL A 192 3.73 -21.49 7.66
C VAL A 192 3.41 -22.06 9.03
N HIS A 193 3.62 -21.29 10.10
CA HIS A 193 3.24 -21.71 11.45
C HIS A 193 1.74 -21.97 11.57
N LEU A 194 0.90 -21.10 11.02
CA LEU A 194 -0.56 -21.26 11.01
C LEU A 194 -1.01 -22.48 10.21
N ILE A 195 -0.34 -22.81 9.10
CA ILE A 195 -0.61 -24.03 8.33
C ILE A 195 -0.32 -25.28 9.17
N ALA A 196 0.80 -25.29 9.89
CA ALA A 196 1.20 -26.41 10.75
C ALA A 196 0.33 -26.51 12.02
N ASN A 197 -0.15 -25.37 12.54
CA ASN A 197 -0.93 -25.28 13.78
C ASN A 197 -2.19 -24.42 13.59
N PRO A 198 -3.26 -24.94 12.95
CA PRO A 198 -4.45 -24.14 12.64
C PRO A 198 -5.16 -23.55 13.87
N GLU A 199 -5.06 -24.24 15.00
CA GLU A 199 -5.66 -23.85 16.29
C GLU A 199 -4.78 -22.88 17.09
N CYS A 200 -3.61 -22.45 16.59
CA CYS A 200 -2.74 -21.52 17.30
C CYS A 200 -3.46 -20.22 17.64
N GLU A 201 -3.11 -19.57 18.76
CA GLU A 201 -3.72 -18.29 19.09
C GLU A 201 -3.06 -17.17 18.28
N THR A 202 -3.77 -16.03 18.16
CA THR A 202 -3.18 -14.84 17.55
C THR A 202 -1.87 -14.43 18.24
N GLN A 203 -1.75 -14.65 19.55
CA GLN A 203 -0.54 -14.35 20.32
C GLN A 203 0.69 -15.16 19.88
N ASP A 204 0.49 -16.38 19.38
CA ASP A 204 1.59 -17.20 18.86
C ASP A 204 2.13 -16.61 17.55
N LEU A 205 1.25 -16.08 16.72
CA LEU A 205 1.63 -15.43 15.45
C LEU A 205 2.36 -14.10 15.66
N ILE A 206 2.05 -13.36 16.72
CA ILE A 206 2.74 -12.10 17.08
C ILE A 206 4.23 -12.35 17.37
N LYS A 207 4.62 -13.55 17.78
CA LYS A 207 6.05 -13.90 18.00
C LYS A 207 6.85 -13.91 16.69
N PHE A 208 6.19 -14.17 15.57
CA PHE A 208 6.82 -14.19 14.23
C PHE A 208 6.81 -12.81 13.56
N ILE A 209 5.84 -11.96 13.91
CA ILE A 209 5.67 -10.62 13.33
C ILE A 209 5.75 -9.59 14.47
N PRO A 210 6.95 -9.09 14.80
CA PRO A 210 7.15 -8.16 15.91
C PRO A 210 6.38 -6.84 15.75
N GLY A 211 6.16 -6.42 14.50
CA GLY A 211 5.43 -5.21 14.17
C GLY A 211 5.46 -4.88 12.67
N PRO A 212 4.92 -3.71 12.29
CA PRO A 212 5.02 -3.17 10.94
C PRO A 212 6.46 -2.91 10.47
N ASP A 213 6.69 -3.02 9.16
CA ASP A 213 7.96 -2.72 8.47
C ASP A 213 7.70 -1.68 7.37
N PHE A 214 7.93 -0.40 7.69
CA PHE A 214 7.65 0.71 6.79
C PHE A 214 8.76 0.91 5.75
N PRO A 215 8.43 1.28 4.49
CA PRO A 215 9.43 1.54 3.45
C PRO A 215 10.40 2.68 3.79
N THR A 216 9.97 3.64 4.61
CA THR A 216 10.80 4.78 5.03
C THR A 216 11.59 4.53 6.32
N SER A 217 11.61 3.28 6.81
CA SER A 217 12.21 2.90 8.09
C SER A 217 11.58 3.67 9.27
N GLY A 218 12.38 4.33 10.10
CA GLY A 218 11.93 5.04 11.30
C GLY A 218 12.00 4.19 12.57
N ILE A 219 11.41 4.73 13.63
CA ILE A 219 11.43 4.13 14.97
C ILE A 219 10.01 4.05 15.50
N ILE A 220 9.53 2.84 15.71
CA ILE A 220 8.24 2.61 16.38
C ILE A 220 8.44 2.77 17.89
N ASN A 221 7.66 3.67 18.50
CA ASN A 221 7.71 3.90 19.94
C ASN A 221 6.52 3.23 20.65
N GLY A 222 6.82 2.09 21.29
CA GLY A 222 5.86 1.28 22.03
C GLY A 222 5.17 0.23 21.17
N THR A 223 4.86 -0.91 21.79
CA THR A 223 4.31 -2.10 21.11
C THR A 223 2.87 -2.42 21.51
N SER A 224 2.29 -1.70 22.47
CA SER A 224 0.92 -1.95 22.96
C SER A 224 -0.11 -1.74 21.85
N GLY A 225 0.06 -0.69 21.05
CA GLY A 225 -0.81 -0.41 19.89
C GLY A 225 -0.71 -1.47 18.80
N ILE A 226 0.48 -2.03 18.57
CA ILE A 226 0.71 -3.13 17.63
C ILE A 226 -0.04 -4.38 18.12
N LYS A 227 0.12 -4.75 19.40
CA LYS A 227 -0.58 -5.89 20.01
C LYS A 227 -2.10 -5.72 19.93
N SER A 228 -2.62 -4.53 20.25
CA SER A 228 -4.05 -4.22 20.10
C SER A 228 -4.52 -4.41 18.66
N ALA A 229 -3.78 -3.87 17.69
CA ALA A 229 -4.10 -4.04 16.28
C ALA A 229 -4.14 -5.52 15.90
N TYR A 230 -3.10 -6.28 16.22
CA TYR A 230 -3.03 -7.69 15.87
C TYR A 230 -4.11 -8.54 16.52
N LEU A 231 -4.55 -8.22 17.74
CA LEU A 231 -5.61 -8.95 18.43
C LEU A 231 -7.04 -8.56 18.00
N THR A 232 -7.26 -7.31 17.62
CA THR A 232 -8.63 -6.75 17.45
C THR A 232 -8.90 -6.17 16.05
N GLY A 233 -7.88 -6.02 15.23
CA GLY A 233 -7.92 -5.29 13.96
C GLY A 233 -7.77 -3.78 14.09
N ARG A 234 -7.66 -3.22 15.31
CA ARG A 234 -7.51 -1.78 15.55
C ARG A 234 -6.42 -1.46 16.57
N GLY A 235 -5.61 -0.46 16.27
CA GLY A 235 -4.57 0.00 17.17
C GLY A 235 -3.96 1.32 16.71
N ILE A 236 -3.15 1.92 17.57
CA ILE A 236 -2.50 3.20 17.30
C ILE A 236 -1.02 3.05 17.60
N VAL A 237 -0.16 3.37 16.64
CA VAL A 237 1.29 3.26 16.76
C VAL A 237 1.93 4.62 16.55
N LYS A 238 2.87 5.01 17.40
CA LYS A 238 3.67 6.22 17.21
C LYS A 238 4.94 5.87 16.45
N VAL A 239 5.20 6.59 15.36
CA VAL A 239 6.37 6.41 14.51
C VAL A 239 7.20 7.69 14.54
N ARG A 240 8.49 7.56 14.79
CA ARG A 240 9.46 8.66 14.81
C ARG A 240 10.41 8.54 13.63
N GLY A 241 10.85 9.68 13.11
CA GLY A 241 12.03 9.75 12.27
C GLY A 241 13.28 9.45 13.08
N ARG A 242 14.34 8.96 12.42
CA ARG A 242 15.64 8.74 13.05
C ARG A 242 16.45 10.02 13.01
N VAL A 243 16.99 10.38 14.16
CA VAL A 243 17.86 11.55 14.33
C VAL A 243 19.17 11.15 14.97
N ASN A 244 20.27 11.73 14.50
CA ASN A 244 21.60 11.61 15.11
C ASN A 244 22.10 12.99 15.52
N ILE A 245 22.96 13.02 16.54
CA ILE A 245 23.69 14.21 16.96
C ILE A 245 25.12 14.06 16.43
N GLU A 246 25.62 15.07 15.73
CA GLU A 246 26.98 15.12 15.20
C GLU A 246 27.71 16.35 15.75
N THR A 247 28.99 16.21 16.09
CA THR A 247 29.85 17.35 16.47
C THR A 247 30.38 18.04 15.22
N MET A 248 30.43 19.37 15.22
CA MET A 248 30.97 20.15 14.10
C MET A 248 32.50 20.25 14.18
N GLU A 249 33.18 20.27 13.02
CA GLU A 249 34.65 20.32 12.94
C GLU A 249 35.25 21.65 13.43
N LYS A 250 34.49 22.76 13.36
CA LYS A 250 34.94 24.10 13.78
C LYS A 250 34.12 24.60 14.97
N GLY A 251 34.69 24.41 16.17
CA GLY A 251 34.15 24.87 17.45
C GLY A 251 33.31 23.81 18.18
N ASP A 252 33.10 24.00 19.49
CA ASP A 252 32.28 23.13 20.35
C ASP A 252 30.77 23.28 20.05
N ARG A 253 30.38 23.08 18.79
CA ARG A 253 28.99 23.17 18.33
C ARG A 253 28.54 21.81 17.81
N GLU A 254 27.26 21.53 18.03
CA GLU A 254 26.62 20.28 17.61
C GLU A 254 25.57 20.57 16.54
N ARG A 255 25.23 19.55 15.76
CA ARG A 255 24.13 19.55 14.79
C ARG A 255 23.26 18.32 14.96
N ILE A 256 21.98 18.49 14.70
CA ILE A 256 21.01 17.38 14.63
C ILE A 256 20.83 17.03 13.16
N VAL A 257 20.94 15.75 12.83
CA VAL A 257 20.74 15.23 11.48
C VAL A 257 19.57 14.27 11.47
N ILE A 258 18.53 14.60 10.70
CA ILE A 258 17.40 13.72 10.45
C ILE A 258 17.76 12.83 9.24
N GLN A 259 17.73 11.51 9.45
CA GLN A 259 18.13 10.50 8.45
C GLN A 259 16.96 9.68 7.91
N GLU A 260 15.91 9.51 8.71
CA GLU A 260 14.71 8.73 8.33
C GLU A 260 13.47 9.51 8.75
N LEU A 261 12.39 9.36 7.99
CA LEU A 261 11.11 10.02 8.25
C LEU A 261 10.03 8.99 8.57
N PRO A 262 9.01 9.34 9.39
CA PRO A 262 7.84 8.50 9.54
C PRO A 262 7.13 8.26 8.18
N TYR A 263 6.44 7.13 8.08
CA TYR A 263 5.73 6.75 6.86
C TYR A 263 4.68 7.79 6.45
N GLN A 264 4.60 8.09 5.14
CA GLN A 264 3.70 9.09 4.54
C GLN A 264 3.95 10.55 4.97
N VAL A 265 5.08 10.86 5.60
CA VAL A 265 5.48 12.25 5.89
C VAL A 265 6.21 12.84 4.68
N ASN A 266 5.78 14.03 4.27
CA ASN A 266 6.42 14.80 3.21
C ASN A 266 7.62 15.58 3.78
N LYS A 267 8.82 15.38 3.20
CA LYS A 267 10.06 15.99 3.71
C LYS A 267 10.05 17.52 3.60
N ALA A 268 9.75 18.07 2.43
CA ALA A 268 9.69 19.53 2.22
C ALA A 268 8.75 20.24 3.20
N ARG A 269 7.54 19.71 3.42
CA ARG A 269 6.56 20.24 4.41
C ARG A 269 7.06 20.14 5.85
N LEU A 270 7.78 19.07 6.19
CA LEU A 270 8.40 18.95 7.50
C LEU A 270 9.47 20.04 7.70
N VAL A 271 10.34 20.24 6.71
CA VAL A 271 11.40 21.27 6.73
C VAL A 271 10.78 22.67 6.83
N GLU A 272 9.75 22.96 6.03
CA GLU A 272 8.98 24.22 6.09
C GLU A 272 8.41 24.43 7.50
N LYS A 273 7.78 23.40 8.08
CA LYS A 273 7.23 23.49 9.44
C LYS A 273 8.29 23.75 10.49
N ILE A 274 9.48 23.16 10.37
CA ILE A 274 10.61 23.42 11.27
C ILE A 274 11.05 24.88 11.13
N ALA A 275 11.20 25.38 9.90
CA ALA A 275 11.58 26.78 9.65
C ALA A 275 10.57 27.77 10.26
N ASP A 276 9.28 27.48 10.18
CA ASP A 276 8.24 28.28 10.82
C ASP A 276 8.36 28.28 12.35
N LEU A 277 8.59 27.12 12.97
CA LEU A 277 8.80 27.04 14.42
C LEU A 277 10.03 27.83 14.89
N VAL A 278 11.10 27.87 14.09
CA VAL A 278 12.29 28.69 14.38
C VAL A 278 11.95 30.19 14.26
N ARG A 279 11.25 30.58 13.19
CA ARG A 279 10.85 31.98 12.92
C ARG A 279 9.92 32.54 14.00
N GLU A 280 8.97 31.72 14.45
CA GLU A 280 8.02 32.04 15.52
C GLU A 280 8.65 31.99 16.93
N LYS A 281 9.94 31.67 17.04
CA LYS A 281 10.65 31.45 18.32
C LYS A 281 10.02 30.36 19.20
N ARG A 282 9.31 29.40 18.60
CA ARG A 282 8.79 28.21 19.28
C ARG A 282 9.81 27.09 19.35
N LEU A 283 10.80 27.11 18.45
CA LEU A 283 11.98 26.25 18.47
C LEU A 283 13.23 27.15 18.57
N GLU A 284 13.78 27.26 19.78
CA GLU A 284 14.99 28.05 20.03
C GLU A 284 16.26 27.22 19.87
N GLY A 285 17.41 27.89 19.84
CA GLY A 285 18.72 27.22 19.80
C GLY A 285 19.17 26.72 18.43
N ILE A 286 18.37 26.93 17.37
CA ILE A 286 18.76 26.66 15.97
C ILE A 286 19.52 27.85 15.39
N SER A 287 20.67 27.62 14.77
CA SER A 287 21.41 28.64 14.02
C SER A 287 21.16 28.57 12.52
N ASP A 288 21.02 27.37 11.97
CA ASP A 288 20.83 27.13 10.53
C ASP A 288 20.05 25.84 10.30
N LEU A 289 19.34 25.77 9.17
CA LEU A 289 18.55 24.63 8.71
C LEU A 289 18.83 24.39 7.22
N ARG A 290 19.32 23.21 6.89
CA ARG A 290 19.66 22.83 5.50
C ARG A 290 19.12 21.46 5.15
N ASP A 291 18.74 21.30 3.90
CA ASP A 291 18.46 20.00 3.31
C ASP A 291 19.65 19.59 2.44
N GLU A 292 20.43 18.64 2.95
CA GLU A 292 21.60 18.06 2.31
C GLU A 292 21.28 16.67 1.72
N SER A 293 19.99 16.35 1.52
CA SER A 293 19.57 15.06 0.97
C SER A 293 20.01 14.90 -0.48
N ASP A 294 20.42 13.69 -0.84
CA ASP A 294 20.84 13.33 -2.19
C ASP A 294 20.22 11.99 -2.61
N ARG A 295 20.83 11.31 -3.59
CA ARG A 295 20.37 9.99 -4.04
C ARG A 295 20.68 8.87 -3.05
N ASP A 296 21.63 9.08 -2.14
CA ASP A 296 22.11 8.08 -1.20
C ASP A 296 21.31 8.11 0.11
N GLY A 297 20.63 9.22 0.42
CA GLY A 297 19.66 9.24 1.51
C GLY A 297 19.13 10.61 1.91
N ILE A 298 18.24 10.58 2.91
CA ILE A 298 17.70 11.79 3.54
C ILE A 298 18.73 12.34 4.51
N ARG A 299 19.03 13.63 4.41
CA ARG A 299 19.91 14.34 5.34
C ARG A 299 19.42 15.77 5.56
N VAL A 300 18.52 15.96 6.52
CA VAL A 300 18.11 17.30 6.96
C VAL A 300 18.93 17.70 8.18
N VAL A 301 19.68 18.79 8.07
CA VAL A 301 20.64 19.26 9.07
C VAL A 301 20.13 20.49 9.79
N LEU A 302 20.11 20.43 11.12
CA LEU A 302 19.83 21.56 12.01
C LEU A 302 21.10 21.86 12.80
N GLU A 303 21.75 22.98 12.50
CA GLU A 303 22.90 23.43 13.29
C GLU A 303 22.43 24.11 14.58
N LEU A 304 23.07 23.79 15.70
CA LEU A 304 22.72 24.34 16.99
C LEU A 304 23.62 25.51 17.38
N LYS A 305 23.04 26.51 18.05
CA LYS A 305 23.79 27.57 18.73
C LYS A 305 24.64 26.99 19.86
N LYS A 306 25.75 27.65 20.18
CA LYS A 306 26.64 27.24 21.28
C LYS A 306 25.87 27.19 22.60
N GLY A 307 26.01 26.09 23.35
CA GLY A 307 25.35 25.87 24.64
C GLY A 307 23.90 25.35 24.55
N THR A 308 23.37 25.13 23.35
CA THR A 308 22.06 24.47 23.17
C THR A 308 22.17 22.99 23.47
N ILE A 309 21.27 22.43 24.28
CA ILE A 309 21.20 20.99 24.56
C ILE A 309 20.42 20.29 23.43
N PRO A 310 21.04 19.41 22.62
CA PRO A 310 20.38 18.80 21.45
C PRO A 310 19.10 18.04 21.81
N GLN A 311 19.10 17.32 22.93
CA GLN A 311 17.95 16.50 23.35
C GLN A 311 16.68 17.32 23.58
N VAL A 312 16.80 18.56 24.04
CA VAL A 312 15.65 19.47 24.24
C VAL A 312 15.05 19.86 22.89
N VAL A 313 15.90 20.16 21.91
CA VAL A 313 15.49 20.47 20.54
C VAL A 313 14.82 19.26 19.89
N ILE A 314 15.42 18.07 19.98
CA ILE A 314 14.86 16.81 19.46
C ILE A 314 13.46 16.54 20.04
N ASN A 315 13.31 16.66 21.36
CA ASN A 315 12.02 16.45 22.02
C ASN A 315 10.97 17.49 21.56
N THR A 316 11.39 18.73 21.32
CA THR A 316 10.53 19.79 20.80
C THR A 316 10.11 19.52 19.35
N LEU A 317 11.02 19.03 18.50
CA LEU A 317 10.73 18.60 17.14
C LEU A 317 9.70 17.47 17.13
N TYR A 318 9.91 16.41 17.91
CA TYR A 318 8.94 15.30 18.01
C TYR A 318 7.57 15.73 18.56
N LYS A 319 7.50 16.78 19.37
CA LYS A 319 6.23 17.25 19.94
C LYS A 319 5.44 18.14 18.98
N ASN A 320 6.13 18.92 18.14
CA ASN A 320 5.53 20.03 17.39
C ASN A 320 5.60 19.85 15.86
N THR A 321 6.18 18.76 15.36
CA THR A 321 6.33 18.48 13.93
C THR A 321 5.94 17.04 13.61
N GLN A 322 5.76 16.74 12.32
CA GLN A 322 5.52 15.37 11.84
C GLN A 322 6.77 14.48 11.88
N LEU A 323 7.90 14.93 12.45
CA LEU A 323 9.04 14.06 12.73
C LEU A 323 8.67 12.94 13.73
N GLN A 324 7.60 13.11 14.49
CA GLN A 324 6.89 12.02 15.14
C GLN A 324 5.41 12.10 14.74
N ASP A 325 4.90 11.04 14.14
CA ASP A 325 3.50 10.96 13.72
C ASP A 325 2.82 9.70 14.28
N THR A 326 1.50 9.65 14.16
CA THR A 326 0.67 8.57 14.65
C THR A 326 0.05 7.80 13.48
N PHE A 327 0.34 6.52 13.40
CA PHE A 327 -0.29 5.61 12.44
C PHE A 327 -1.47 4.90 13.12
N GLY A 328 -2.69 5.25 12.70
CA GLY A 328 -3.91 4.57 13.14
C GLY A 328 -4.16 3.32 12.32
N ILE A 329 -3.94 2.15 12.90
CA ILE A 329 -4.14 0.85 12.24
C ILE A 329 -5.63 0.49 12.26
N ILE A 330 -6.18 0.23 11.07
CA ILE A 330 -7.51 -0.36 10.89
C ILE A 330 -7.40 -1.46 9.85
N MET A 331 -7.37 -2.70 10.30
CA MET A 331 -7.26 -3.89 9.44
C MET A 331 -8.63 -4.27 8.89
N LEU A 332 -9.10 -3.48 7.93
CA LEU A 332 -10.40 -3.66 7.28
C LEU A 332 -10.22 -4.03 5.81
N ALA A 333 -10.86 -5.13 5.39
CA ALA A 333 -10.82 -5.62 4.01
C ALA A 333 -12.16 -6.25 3.61
N LEU A 334 -12.34 -6.52 2.32
CA LEU A 334 -13.49 -7.24 1.81
C LEU A 334 -13.28 -8.75 1.99
N VAL A 335 -14.18 -9.39 2.73
CA VAL A 335 -14.28 -10.84 2.86
C VAL A 335 -15.61 -11.24 2.24
N ASN A 336 -15.58 -12.00 1.14
CA ASN A 336 -16.78 -12.37 0.37
C ASN A 336 -17.66 -11.14 0.03
N GLN A 337 -17.04 -10.09 -0.50
CA GLN A 337 -17.69 -8.80 -0.85
C GLN A 337 -18.30 -8.04 0.33
N GLN A 338 -18.01 -8.42 1.58
CA GLN A 338 -18.47 -7.69 2.77
C GLN A 338 -17.28 -7.06 3.51
N PRO A 339 -17.36 -5.79 3.91
CA PRO A 339 -16.31 -5.15 4.70
C PRO A 339 -16.26 -5.77 6.10
N LYS A 340 -15.09 -6.27 6.50
CA LYS A 340 -14.85 -6.82 7.84
C LYS A 340 -13.57 -6.26 8.44
N VAL A 341 -13.62 -5.94 9.73
CA VAL A 341 -12.42 -5.71 10.54
C VAL A 341 -11.88 -7.07 10.94
N LEU A 342 -10.60 -7.30 10.71
CA LEU A 342 -9.94 -8.58 10.88
C LEU A 342 -8.75 -8.42 11.82
N ASN A 343 -8.51 -9.42 12.66
CA ASN A 343 -7.28 -9.55 13.42
C ASN A 343 -6.17 -10.21 12.56
N LEU A 344 -4.94 -10.28 13.08
CA LEU A 344 -3.79 -10.82 12.33
C LEU A 344 -3.99 -12.30 11.91
N LYS A 345 -4.53 -13.13 12.81
CA LYS A 345 -4.79 -14.55 12.53
C LYS A 345 -5.81 -14.69 11.41
N GLU A 346 -6.91 -13.94 11.46
CA GLU A 346 -7.96 -13.98 10.45
C GLU A 346 -7.44 -13.56 9.06
N MET A 347 -6.59 -12.53 9.00
CA MET A 347 -5.97 -12.11 7.75
C MET A 347 -5.10 -13.20 7.12
N LEU A 348 -4.21 -13.81 7.93
CA LEU A 348 -3.36 -14.92 7.48
C LEU A 348 -4.19 -16.16 7.12
N HIS A 349 -5.23 -16.46 7.90
CA HIS A 349 -6.12 -17.59 7.67
C HIS A 349 -6.85 -17.48 6.33
N HIS A 350 -7.43 -16.31 6.02
CA HIS A 350 -8.06 -16.09 4.73
C HIS A 350 -7.09 -16.22 3.56
N PHE A 351 -5.85 -15.74 3.72
CA PHE A 351 -4.80 -15.93 2.71
C PHE A 351 -4.49 -17.43 2.52
N VAL A 352 -4.29 -18.19 3.60
CA VAL A 352 -4.00 -19.64 3.53
C VAL A 352 -5.14 -20.42 2.87
N LEU A 353 -6.39 -20.11 3.22
CA LEU A 353 -7.57 -20.73 2.59
C LEU A 353 -7.62 -20.44 1.09
N PHE A 354 -7.39 -19.19 0.69
CA PHE A 354 -7.35 -18.82 -0.72
C PHE A 354 -6.20 -19.52 -1.45
N ARG A 355 -5.03 -19.63 -0.82
CA ARG A 355 -3.90 -20.35 -1.41
C ARG A 355 -4.23 -21.83 -1.63
N LYS A 356 -4.94 -22.47 -0.70
CA LYS A 356 -5.44 -23.84 -0.86
C LYS A 356 -6.39 -23.94 -2.06
N GLU A 357 -7.35 -23.02 -2.20
CA GLU A 357 -8.26 -22.98 -3.36
C GLU A 357 -7.50 -22.87 -4.69
N VAL A 358 -6.55 -21.94 -4.78
CA VAL A 358 -5.73 -21.70 -5.98
C VAL A 358 -4.93 -22.95 -6.34
N VAL A 359 -4.28 -23.60 -5.37
CA VAL A 359 -3.48 -24.81 -5.61
C VAL A 359 -4.36 -26.00 -6.02
N THR A 360 -5.53 -26.18 -5.41
CA THR A 360 -6.48 -27.23 -5.80
C THR A 360 -6.93 -27.04 -7.24
N ARG A 361 -7.40 -25.84 -7.62
CA ARG A 361 -7.85 -25.55 -9.00
C ARG A 361 -6.75 -25.75 -10.03
N ARG A 362 -5.53 -25.32 -9.71
CA ARG A 362 -4.37 -25.55 -10.58
C ARG A 362 -4.14 -27.05 -10.80
N THR A 363 -4.24 -27.84 -9.74
CA THR A 363 -4.03 -29.29 -9.79
C THR A 363 -5.14 -29.97 -10.61
N GLU A 364 -6.40 -29.56 -10.44
CA GLU A 364 -7.53 -30.01 -11.25
C GLU A 364 -7.36 -29.66 -12.74
N PHE A 365 -6.87 -28.46 -13.03
CA PHE A 365 -6.57 -28.04 -14.41
C PHE A 365 -5.46 -28.90 -15.04
N ASP A 366 -4.36 -29.10 -14.32
CA ASP A 366 -3.23 -29.91 -14.80
C ASP A 366 -3.64 -31.37 -14.98
N LEU A 367 -4.47 -31.93 -14.09
CA LEU A 367 -5.05 -33.27 -14.20
C LEU A 367 -5.93 -33.39 -15.46
N LYS A 368 -6.85 -32.45 -15.67
CA LYS A 368 -7.74 -32.46 -16.84
C LYS A 368 -6.93 -32.40 -18.14
N LYS A 369 -5.92 -31.52 -18.21
CA LYS A 369 -5.03 -31.44 -19.38
C LYS A 369 -4.22 -32.72 -19.60
N ALA A 370 -3.81 -33.41 -18.53
CA ALA A 370 -3.10 -34.68 -18.65
C ALA A 370 -4.03 -35.79 -19.19
N GLN A 371 -5.26 -35.88 -18.68
CA GLN A 371 -6.27 -36.83 -19.15
C GLN A 371 -6.68 -36.59 -20.62
N GLU A 372 -6.85 -35.32 -21.03
CA GLU A 372 -7.12 -34.97 -22.42
C GLU A 372 -5.97 -35.40 -23.36
N LYS A 373 -4.71 -35.31 -22.90
CA LYS A 373 -3.56 -35.81 -23.66
C LYS A 373 -3.54 -37.33 -23.72
N GLU A 374 -3.75 -38.01 -22.59
CA GLU A 374 -3.84 -39.47 -22.54
C GLU A 374 -4.91 -40.01 -23.48
N HIS A 375 -6.07 -39.35 -23.59
CA HIS A 375 -7.13 -39.77 -24.50
C HIS A 375 -6.78 -39.62 -26.00
N ILE A 376 -5.78 -38.79 -26.33
CA ILE A 376 -5.30 -38.57 -27.70
C ILE A 376 -4.19 -39.58 -28.07
N TYR A 377 -3.43 -40.06 -27.09
CA TYR A 377 -2.38 -41.08 -27.26
C TYR A 377 -2.94 -42.50 -27.16
#